data_AF-A0A9X1FCU2-F1
#
_entry.id   AF-A0A9X1FCU2-F1
#
_cell.length_a   1.000
_cell.length_b   1.000
_cell.length_c   1.000
_cell.angle_alpha   90.00
_cell.angle_beta   90.00
_cell.angle_gamma   90.00
#
_symmetry.space_group_name_H-M   'P 1'
#
loop_
_entity.id
_entity.type
_entity.pdbx_description
1 polymer ?
#
loop_
_entity_poly.entity_id
_entity_poly.type
_entity_poly.pdbx_seq_one_letter_code
_entity_poly.pdbx_strand_id
1 'polypeptide(L)' 'MVRVYVILVALEPGAFEHYCKEPKTFYETYQEANEQLELLVRTEQFNRSQLKIQKLWMTTKNN' A
#
# COMPACT_ATOMS: atom_id res chain seq x y z
N MET A 1 8.44 -16.91 6.14
CA MET A 1 7.53 -15.98 5.43
C MET A 1 7.26 -14.81 6.36
N VAL A 2 7.53 -13.59 5.92
CA VAL A 2 7.32 -12.37 6.70
C VAL A 2 6.00 -11.76 6.27
N ARG A 3 5.15 -11.40 7.24
CA ARG A 3 3.92 -10.64 6.98
C ARG A 3 4.29 -9.18 6.81
N VAL A 4 3.82 -8.58 5.73
CA VAL A 4 4.03 -7.15 5.46
C VAL A 4 2.73 -6.53 4.97
N TYR A 5 2.64 -5.22 5.10
CA TYR A 5 1.55 -4.40 4.58
C TYR A 5 2.07 -3.49 3.48
N VAL A 6 1.28 -3.24 2.46
CA VAL A 6 1.61 -2.31 1.38
C VAL A 6 0.44 -1.38 1.12
N ILE A 7 0.73 -0.19 0.62
CA ILE A 7 -0.28 0.73 0.10
C ILE A 7 -0.36 0.53 -1.41
N LEU A 8 -1.53 0.12 -1.89
CA LEU A 8 -1.86 0.01 -3.29
C LEU A 8 -2.50 1.31 -3.76
N VAL A 9 -2.07 1.78 -4.92
CA VAL A 9 -2.60 2.99 -5.56
C VAL A 9 -3.30 2.59 -6.85
N ALA A 10 -4.61 2.82 -6.91
CA ALA A 10 -5.43 2.63 -8.10
C ALA A 10 -5.30 3.83 -9.04
N LEU A 11 -5.30 3.57 -10.35
CA LEU A 11 -5.31 4.63 -11.37
C LEU A 11 -6.63 5.41 -11.30
N GLU A 12 -7.74 4.68 -11.17
CA GLU A 12 -9.08 5.24 -10.98
C GLU A 12 -9.59 4.95 -9.56
N PRO A 13 -10.35 5.87 -8.93
CA PRO A 13 -10.97 5.64 -7.63
C PRO A 13 -11.71 4.30 -7.56
N GLY A 14 -11.35 3.44 -6.60
CA GLY A 14 -11.98 2.12 -6.40
C GLY A 14 -11.48 1.01 -7.33
N ALA A 15 -10.71 1.31 -8.38
CA ALA A 15 -10.25 0.33 -9.37
C ALA A 15 -8.91 -0.34 -8.96
N PHE A 16 -8.95 -1.14 -7.91
CA PHE A 16 -7.78 -1.87 -7.39
C PHE A 16 -7.50 -3.20 -8.12
N GLU A 17 -8.12 -3.46 -9.27
CA GLU A 17 -7.87 -4.68 -10.07
C GLU A 17 -6.70 -4.48 -11.04
N HIS A 18 -6.39 -3.22 -11.37
CA HIS A 18 -5.27 -2.81 -12.22
C HIS A 18 -4.37 -1.84 -11.46
N TYR A 19 -3.42 -2.37 -10.69
CA TYR A 19 -2.46 -1.53 -9.97
C TYR A 19 -1.55 -0.81 -10.96
N CYS A 20 -1.36 0.50 -10.76
CA CYS A 20 -0.54 1.28 -11.66
C CYS A 20 0.97 0.96 -11.50
N LYS A 21 1.41 0.51 -10.31
CA LYS A 21 2.81 0.23 -9.96
C LYS A 21 2.93 -0.85 -8.88
N GLU A 22 4.02 -1.61 -8.92
CA GLU A 22 4.41 -2.47 -7.80
C GLU A 22 4.61 -1.63 -6.53
N PRO A 23 4.18 -2.12 -5.36
CA PRO A 23 4.36 -1.42 -4.09
C PRO A 23 5.85 -1.27 -3.79
N LYS A 24 6.30 -0.03 -3.63
CA LYS A 24 7.71 0.30 -3.36
C LYS A 24 8.11 0.20 -1.89
N THR A 25 7.12 0.23 -1.01
CA THR A 25 7.33 0.28 0.44
C THR A 25 6.51 -0.82 1.10
N PHE A 26 7.16 -1.54 2.00
CA PHE A 26 6.59 -2.60 2.79
C PHE A 26 6.67 -2.20 4.26
N TYR A 27 5.51 -2.24 4.93
CA TYR A 27 5.36 -1.88 6.33
C TYR A 27 5.25 -3.15 7.17
N GLU A 28 5.82 -3.12 8.38
CA GLU A 28 5.76 -4.25 9.29
C GLU A 28 4.39 -4.34 9.97
N THR A 29 3.78 -3.18 10.26
CA THR A 29 2.46 -3.10 10.90
C THR A 29 1.41 -2.42 10.02
N TYR A 30 0.14 -2.74 10.30
CA TYR A 30 -0.99 -2.04 9.67
C TYR A 30 -1.04 -0.57 10.09
N GLN A 31 -0.66 -0.26 11.33
CA GLN A 31 -0.70 1.10 11.86
C GLN A 31 0.24 2.03 11.07
N GLU A 32 1.49 1.61 10.84
CA GLU A 32 2.44 2.38 10.04
C GLU A 32 1.95 2.60 8.60
N ALA A 33 1.40 1.55 7.98
CA ALA A 33 0.82 1.67 6.65
C ALA A 33 -0.38 2.64 6.62
N ASN A 34 -1.19 2.67 7.68
CA ASN A 34 -2.34 3.57 7.80
C ASN A 34 -1.92 5.02 8.05
N GLU A 35 -0.92 5.25 8.89
CA GLU A 35 -0.35 6.58 9.10
C GLU A 35 0.20 7.17 7.79
N GLN A 36 0.90 6.35 6.99
CA GLN A 36 1.38 6.78 5.67
C GLN A 36 0.27 6.98 4.66
N LEU A 37 -0.76 6.12 4.65
CA LEU A 37 -1.94 6.32 3.80
C LEU A 37 -2.61 7.67 4.10
N GLU A 38 -2.86 7.96 5.38
CA GLU A 38 -3.49 9.21 5.79
C GLU A 38 -2.61 10.43 5.49
N LEU A 39 -1.27 10.30 5.55
CA LEU A 39 -0.35 11.34 5.10
C LEU A 39 -0.47 11.61 3.58
N LEU A 40 -0.54 10.56 2.76
CA LEU A 40 -0.72 10.68 1.30
C LEU A 40 -2.05 11.37 0.93
N VAL A 41 -3.11 11.08 1.70
CA VAL A 41 -4.41 11.76 1.54
C VAL A 41 -4.32 13.23 1.98
N ARG A 42 -3.72 13.51 3.14
CA ARG A 42 -3.59 14.87 3.68
C ARG A 42 -2.72 15.79 2.83
N THR A 43 -1.72 15.24 2.15
CA THR A 43 -0.84 15.98 1.25
C THR A 43 -1.42 16.14 -0.16
N GLU A 44 -2.70 15.78 -0.36
CA GLU A 44 -3.43 15.86 -1.63
C GLU A 44 -2.74 15.14 -2.80
N GLN A 45 -1.83 14.21 -2.50
CA GLN A 45 -1.14 13.42 -3.54
C GLN A 45 -2.07 12.41 -4.19
N PHE A 46 -3.03 11.89 -3.42
CA PHE A 46 -3.99 10.88 -3.87
C PHE A 46 -5.33 11.06 -3.14
N ASN A 47 -6.42 10.70 -3.83
CA ASN A 47 -7.70 10.56 -3.15
C ASN A 47 -7.71 9.28 -2.30
N ARG A 48 -8.39 9.33 -1.15
CA ARG A 48 -8.53 8.17 -0.27
C ARG A 48 -9.11 6.94 -0.99
N SER A 49 -10.05 7.15 -1.91
CA SER A 49 -10.66 6.09 -2.74
C SER A 49 -9.69 5.43 -3.72
N GLN A 50 -8.53 6.04 -3.98
CA GLN A 50 -7.46 5.46 -4.80
C GLN A 50 -6.44 4.67 -3.97
N LEU A 51 -6.52 4.70 -2.63
CA LEU A 51 -5.55 4.06 -1.75
C LEU A 51 -6.18 2.87 -1.01
N LYS A 52 -5.45 1.76 -0.94
CA LYS A 52 -5.86 0.58 -0.16
C LYS A 52 -4.65 -0.07 0.50
N ILE A 53 -4.77 -0.39 1.78
CA ILE A 53 -3.77 -1.21 2.46
C ILE A 53 -4.05 -2.68 2.16
N GLN A 54 -3.03 -3.38 1.67
CA GLN A 54 -3.09 -4.81 1.39
C GLN A 54 -2.05 -5.54 2.24
N LYS A 55 -2.48 -6.64 2.85
CA LYS A 55 -1.57 -7.56 3.54
C LYS A 55 -0.97 -8.54 2.54
N LEU A 56 0.35 -8.68 2.56
CA LEU A 56 1.12 -9.59 1.73
C LEU A 56 1.98 -10.52 2.60
N TRP A 57 2.40 -11.62 2.00
CA TRP A 57 3.35 -12.56 2.59
C TRP A 57 4.59 -12.60 1.71
N MET A 58 5.71 -12.11 2.23
CA MET A 58 7.00 -12.28 1.55
C MET A 58 7.63 -13.61 1.94
N THR A 59 8.05 -14.37 0.94
CA THR A 59 9.10 -15.37 1.12
C THR A 59 10.44 -14.66 1.19
N THR A 60 11.10 -14.72 2.35
CA THR A 60 12.50 -14.36 2.51
C THR A 60 13.33 -15.19 1.54
N LYS A 61 13.70 -14.63 0.39
CA LYS A 61 14.86 -15.12 -0.37
C LYS A 61 16.09 -14.61 0.38
N ASN A 62 16.67 -15.47 1.21
CA ASN A 62 18.05 -15.28 1.65
C ASN A 62 18.91 -15.27 0.38
N ASN A 63 19.55 -14.14 0.10
CA ASN A 63 20.76 -14.10 -0.71
C ASN A 63 21.95 -14.11 0.25
#